data_AF-A0A2G2GJI7-F1
#
_entry.id   AF-A0A2G2GJI7-F1
#
_cell.length_a   1.000
_cell.length_b   1.000
_cell.length_c   1.000
_cell.angle_alpha   90.00
_cell.angle_beta   90.00
_cell.angle_gamma   90.00
#
_symmetry.space_group_name_H-M   'P 1'
#
loop_
_entity.id
_entity.type
_entity.pdbx_description
1 polymer ?
#
loop_
_entity_poly.entity_id
_entity_poly.type
_entity_poly.pdbx_seq_one_letter_code
_entity_poly.pdbx_strand_id
1 'polypeptide(L)'
;MKLAALWRHPIKSCGREALQAAALRAGEALPWDRHWAVLHDVSKHDASMPGWAKCQNFMRGASTPGLAGIWATLDETRAQLTLRHVDLGTHVFAPNDPAQAAAFFDWIAPLCPAGRAQPKAIATAPGRGMTDSSVAGISLMNMASHRAVERQIGHALSPARWRGNLWLEGAQAWAEHDWIGREIKIGGAVLQIRKRIERCMQTHANPDTGKRDADILGALDHFGHRDFGMQAIVLQSGTITLEDEAILL
;
A
#
# COMPACT_ATOMS: atom_id res chain seq x y z
N MET A 1 17.45 -14.16 5.22
CA MET A 1 16.97 -13.12 4.26
C MET A 1 17.19 -11.76 4.90
N LYS A 2 16.99 -10.65 4.21
CA LYS A 2 17.09 -9.30 4.82
C LYS A 2 15.96 -8.37 4.39
N LEU A 3 15.59 -7.41 5.25
CA LEU A 3 14.62 -6.36 4.93
C LEU A 3 15.28 -5.29 4.04
N ALA A 4 15.10 -5.40 2.73
CA ALA A 4 15.73 -4.53 1.74
C ALA A 4 14.99 -3.21 1.50
N ALA A 5 13.67 -3.19 1.72
CA ALA A 5 12.92 -1.95 1.68
C ALA A 5 11.70 -1.97 2.62
N LEU A 6 11.38 -0.78 3.13
CA LEU A 6 10.25 -0.55 4.01
C LEU A 6 9.45 0.64 3.48
N TRP A 7 8.15 0.41 3.26
CA TRP A 7 7.26 1.40 2.68
C TRP A 7 5.99 1.57 3.50
N ARG A 8 5.55 2.82 3.58
CA ARG A 8 4.25 3.20 4.12
C ARG A 8 3.40 3.87 3.07
N HIS A 9 2.10 3.63 3.14
CA HIS A 9 1.10 4.25 2.25
C HIS A 9 0.08 5.03 3.08
N PRO A 10 0.34 6.30 3.45
CA PRO A 10 -0.47 7.02 4.44
C PRO A 10 -1.95 7.12 4.09
N ILE A 11 -2.26 7.22 2.79
CA ILE A 11 -3.63 7.24 2.28
C ILE A 11 -3.90 5.95 1.49
N LYS A 12 -5.09 5.38 1.66
CA LYS A 12 -5.56 4.26 0.85
C LYS A 12 -5.55 4.66 -0.62
N SER A 13 -4.90 3.84 -1.46
CA SER A 13 -4.78 3.99 -2.91
C SER A 13 -3.90 5.14 -3.44
N CYS A 14 -3.49 6.11 -2.61
CA CYS A 14 -2.63 7.22 -3.01
C CYS A 14 -1.55 7.52 -1.97
N GLY A 15 -0.39 8.01 -2.40
CA GLY A 15 0.72 8.30 -1.51
C GLY A 15 1.51 7.06 -1.11
N ARG A 16 2.83 7.24 -1.08
CA ARG A 16 3.81 6.27 -0.59
C ARG A 16 5.05 7.01 -0.12
N GLU A 17 5.69 6.48 0.90
CA GLU A 17 6.97 6.97 1.39
C GLU A 17 7.86 5.80 1.80
N ALA A 18 9.16 5.95 1.57
CA ALA A 18 10.16 5.01 2.06
C ALA A 18 10.47 5.33 3.52
N LEU A 19 10.60 4.29 4.34
CA LEU A 19 10.98 4.41 5.74
C LEU A 19 12.33 3.74 5.97
N GLN A 20 13.07 4.23 6.97
CA GLN A 20 14.30 3.58 7.46
C GLN A 20 14.01 2.58 8.59
N ALA A 21 12.94 2.81 9.34
CA ALA A 21 12.53 2.00 10.47
C ALA A 21 11.02 2.11 10.72
N ALA A 22 10.45 1.14 11.45
CA ALA A 22 9.10 1.21 11.97
C ALA A 22 8.96 0.42 13.28
N ALA A 23 8.16 0.93 14.21
CA ALA A 23 7.77 0.23 15.43
C ALA A 23 6.49 -0.59 15.16
N LEU A 24 6.62 -1.91 15.00
CA LEU A 24 5.48 -2.79 14.81
C LEU A 24 4.83 -3.11 16.15
N ARG A 25 3.50 -3.13 16.18
CA ARG A 25 2.70 -3.46 17.36
C ARG A 25 1.86 -4.70 17.09
N ALA A 26 1.84 -5.63 18.05
CA ALA A 26 1.06 -6.85 17.96
C ALA A 26 -0.42 -6.55 17.70
N GLY A 27 -1.01 -7.24 16.72
CA GLY A 27 -2.41 -7.04 16.31
C GLY A 27 -2.69 -5.79 15.48
N GLU A 28 -1.70 -4.93 15.23
CA GLU A 28 -1.86 -3.68 14.48
C GLU A 28 -1.25 -3.77 13.06
N ALA A 29 -1.67 -2.85 12.19
CA ALA A 29 -1.03 -2.63 10.90
C ALA A 29 0.28 -1.84 11.09
N LEU A 30 1.02 -1.61 9.99
CA LEU A 30 2.16 -0.71 10.00
C LEU A 30 1.70 0.70 10.46
N PRO A 31 2.42 1.38 11.38
CA PRO A 31 2.03 2.70 11.86
C PRO A 31 1.79 3.68 10.71
N TRP A 32 0.68 4.42 10.80
CA TRP A 32 0.23 5.38 9.78
C TRP A 32 -0.05 4.78 8.38
N ASP A 33 0.01 3.47 8.19
CA ASP A 33 -0.28 2.85 6.90
C ASP A 33 -1.79 2.77 6.65
N ARG A 34 -2.19 3.31 5.49
CA ARG A 34 -3.59 3.46 5.05
C ARG A 34 -4.43 4.10 6.16
N HIS A 35 -3.85 5.01 6.94
CA HIS A 35 -4.50 5.66 8.06
C HIS A 35 -5.71 6.47 7.60
N TRP A 36 -5.56 7.15 6.47
CA TRP A 36 -6.63 7.86 5.79
C TRP A 36 -7.12 7.07 4.57
N ALA A 37 -8.38 7.27 4.21
CA ALA A 37 -8.92 6.83 2.93
C ALA A 37 -9.88 7.88 2.37
N VAL A 38 -9.77 8.15 1.07
CA VAL A 38 -10.62 9.13 0.39
C VAL A 38 -11.93 8.44 -0.01
N LEU A 39 -13.04 8.90 0.54
CA LEU A 39 -14.38 8.54 0.09
C LEU A 39 -14.72 9.28 -1.20
N HIS A 40 -15.53 8.63 -2.04
CA HIS A 40 -16.07 9.26 -3.24
C HIS A 40 -17.54 9.66 -3.06
N ASP A 41 -18.03 10.49 -3.98
CA ASP A 41 -19.38 11.06 -4.00
C ASP A 41 -20.53 10.05 -3.90
N VAL A 42 -20.38 8.86 -4.49
CA VAL A 42 -21.35 7.75 -4.44
C VAL A 42 -21.08 6.73 -3.32
N SER A 43 -20.21 7.06 -2.37
CA SER A 43 -19.90 6.18 -1.22
C SER A 43 -21.13 5.97 -0.33
N LYS A 44 -21.27 4.76 0.22
CA LYS A 44 -22.28 4.44 1.24
C LYS A 44 -21.75 4.57 2.67
N HIS A 45 -20.45 4.83 2.83
CA HIS A 45 -19.84 5.04 4.13
C HIS A 45 -19.83 6.53 4.47
N ASP A 46 -20.25 6.84 5.70
CA ASP A 46 -20.30 8.19 6.25
C ASP A 46 -18.95 8.52 6.91
N ALA A 47 -18.30 9.59 6.43
CA ALA A 47 -17.03 10.05 6.97
C ALA A 47 -17.12 10.54 8.43
N SER A 48 -18.32 10.94 8.89
CA SER A 48 -18.56 11.35 10.28
C SER A 48 -18.59 10.18 11.26
N MET A 49 -18.63 8.94 10.76
CA MET A 49 -18.68 7.71 11.54
C MET A 49 -17.37 6.93 11.37
N PRO A 50 -16.39 7.10 12.27
CA PRO A 50 -15.09 6.45 12.14
C PRO A 50 -15.24 4.93 12.15
N GLY A 51 -14.61 4.25 11.19
CA GLY A 51 -14.72 2.80 11.08
C GLY A 51 -14.17 2.23 9.79
N TRP A 52 -13.96 0.92 9.77
CA TRP A 52 -13.54 0.23 8.55
C TRP A 52 -14.73 0.03 7.61
N ALA A 53 -14.51 0.28 6.31
CA ALA A 53 -15.47 -0.02 5.25
C ALA A 53 -14.83 -0.84 4.13
N LYS A 54 -15.67 -1.53 3.34
CA LYS A 54 -15.20 -2.24 2.14
C LYS A 54 -14.55 -1.27 1.15
N CYS A 55 -13.53 -1.75 0.43
CA CYS A 55 -12.68 -0.94 -0.44
C CYS A 55 -13.45 -0.17 -1.53
N GLN A 56 -14.63 -0.65 -1.93
CA GLN A 56 -15.52 -0.05 -2.91
C GLN A 56 -16.11 1.31 -2.52
N ASN A 57 -15.99 1.73 -1.25
CA ASN A 57 -16.45 3.05 -0.79
C ASN A 57 -15.37 4.14 -0.95
N PHE A 58 -14.15 3.74 -1.29
CA PHE A 58 -13.01 4.63 -1.37
C PHE A 58 -12.53 4.80 -2.81
N MET A 59 -11.81 5.89 -3.05
CA MET A 59 -11.02 6.07 -4.25
C MET A 59 -10.01 4.90 -4.37
N ARG A 60 -10.01 4.24 -5.52
CA ARG A 60 -9.17 3.08 -5.82
C ARG A 60 -8.36 3.36 -7.08
N GLY A 61 -7.06 3.10 -7.05
CA GLY A 61 -6.26 3.25 -8.28
C GLY A 61 -6.55 2.17 -9.32
N ALA A 62 -7.25 1.09 -8.97
CA ALA A 62 -7.84 0.18 -9.94
C ALA A 62 -8.82 0.89 -10.90
N SER A 63 -9.62 1.84 -10.40
CA SER A 63 -10.53 2.68 -11.21
C SER A 63 -9.93 4.03 -11.61
N THR A 64 -8.96 4.53 -10.83
CA THR A 64 -8.35 5.86 -10.99
C THR A 64 -6.82 5.73 -11.00
N PRO A 65 -6.22 5.21 -12.08
CA PRO A 65 -4.79 4.84 -12.10
C PRO A 65 -3.84 6.01 -11.79
N GLY A 66 -4.25 7.25 -12.08
CA GLY A 66 -3.49 8.46 -11.73
C GLY A 66 -3.11 8.56 -10.25
N LEU A 67 -3.94 8.01 -9.34
CA LEU A 67 -3.62 7.97 -7.90
C LEU A 67 -2.35 7.17 -7.58
N ALA A 68 -2.01 6.20 -8.44
CA ALA A 68 -0.76 5.46 -8.32
C ALA A 68 0.45 6.35 -8.52
N GLY A 69 0.35 7.49 -9.21
CA GLY A 69 1.43 8.46 -9.42
C GLY A 69 1.80 9.28 -8.19
N ILE A 70 0.99 9.25 -7.13
CA ILE A 70 1.16 10.12 -5.96
C ILE A 70 2.23 9.57 -5.01
N TRP A 71 3.27 10.37 -4.78
CA TRP A 71 4.29 10.19 -3.75
C TRP A 71 3.93 11.01 -2.51
N ALA A 72 4.37 10.55 -1.33
CA ALA A 72 4.05 11.19 -0.06
C ALA A 72 5.29 11.31 0.84
N THR A 73 5.23 12.24 1.78
CA THR A 73 6.05 12.29 2.99
C THR A 73 5.15 12.74 4.13
N LEU A 74 5.16 12.02 5.24
CA LEU A 74 4.33 12.31 6.41
C LEU A 74 5.16 12.93 7.54
N ASP A 75 4.74 14.11 8.00
CA ASP A 75 5.08 14.62 9.32
C ASP A 75 4.09 14.03 10.33
N GLU A 76 4.54 13.02 11.08
CA GLU A 76 3.70 12.31 12.06
C GLU A 76 3.27 13.21 13.23
N THR A 77 4.13 14.15 13.64
CA THR A 77 3.87 15.06 14.77
C THR A 77 2.74 16.03 14.42
N ARG A 78 2.71 16.51 13.18
CA ARG A 78 1.69 17.45 12.69
C ARG A 78 0.51 16.76 12.00
N ALA A 79 0.58 15.44 11.79
CA ALA A 79 -0.33 14.70 10.92
C ALA A 79 -0.52 15.39 9.56
N GLN A 80 0.58 15.85 8.95
CA GLN A 80 0.59 16.62 7.71
C GLN A 80 1.31 15.86 6.60
N LEU A 81 0.71 15.84 5.40
CA LEU A 81 1.27 15.18 4.23
C LEU A 81 1.81 16.21 3.24
N THR A 82 3.01 15.95 2.74
CA THR A 82 3.52 16.53 1.50
C THR A 82 3.37 15.52 0.38
N LEU A 83 2.51 15.80 -0.59
CA LEU A 83 2.25 14.97 -1.76
C LEU A 83 2.93 15.53 -3.00
N ARG A 84 3.34 14.65 -3.91
CA ARG A 84 3.87 15.04 -5.23
C ARG A 84 3.30 14.14 -6.33
N HIS A 85 3.04 14.74 -7.49
CA HIS A 85 2.64 14.04 -8.70
C HIS A 85 3.27 14.73 -9.92
N VAL A 86 3.68 13.97 -10.93
CA VAL A 86 4.36 14.52 -12.11
C VAL A 86 3.52 15.59 -12.83
N ASP A 87 2.21 15.34 -12.96
CA ASP A 87 1.29 16.25 -13.66
C ASP A 87 0.67 17.33 -12.76
N LEU A 88 0.63 17.15 -11.44
CA LEU A 88 -0.08 18.05 -10.52
C LEU A 88 0.85 18.89 -9.64
N GLY A 89 2.15 18.66 -9.71
CA GLY A 89 3.13 19.31 -8.84
C GLY A 89 3.07 18.81 -7.39
N THR A 90 3.31 19.72 -6.45
CA THR A 90 3.37 19.45 -5.00
C THR A 90 2.14 20.01 -4.30
N HIS A 91 1.61 19.27 -3.32
CA HIS A 91 0.51 19.71 -2.47
C HIS A 91 0.80 19.36 -1.01
N VAL A 92 0.59 20.29 -0.08
CA VAL A 92 0.81 20.08 1.36
C VAL A 92 -0.50 20.31 2.09
N PHE A 93 -0.91 19.36 2.92
CA PHE A 93 -2.19 19.45 3.63
C PHE A 93 -2.22 18.59 4.89
N ALA A 94 -3.02 19.01 5.87
CA ALA A 94 -3.42 18.19 7.01
C ALA A 94 -4.76 17.48 6.68
N PRO A 95 -4.81 16.15 6.54
CA PRO A 95 -6.04 15.44 6.14
C PRO A 95 -7.22 15.59 7.11
N ASN A 96 -6.94 15.93 8.37
CA ASN A 96 -7.96 16.12 9.41
C ASN A 96 -8.53 17.55 9.45
N ASP A 97 -7.96 18.48 8.67
CA ASP A 97 -8.50 19.84 8.49
C ASP A 97 -9.46 19.85 7.30
N PRO A 98 -10.77 20.13 7.50
CA PRO A 98 -11.76 20.08 6.41
C PRO A 98 -11.48 21.03 5.25
N ALA A 99 -10.93 22.22 5.52
CA ALA A 99 -10.64 23.20 4.47
C ALA A 99 -9.45 22.75 3.60
N GLN A 100 -8.42 22.20 4.25
CA GLN A 100 -7.27 21.65 3.54
C GLN A 100 -7.61 20.34 2.80
N ALA A 101 -8.49 19.50 3.38
CA ALA A 101 -9.00 18.31 2.71
C ALA A 101 -9.78 18.66 1.43
N ALA A 102 -10.58 19.73 1.44
CA ALA A 102 -11.27 20.21 0.24
C ALA A 102 -10.28 20.62 -0.86
N ALA A 103 -9.24 21.39 -0.51
CA ALA A 103 -8.18 21.77 -1.46
C ALA A 103 -7.44 20.54 -2.02
N PHE A 104 -7.26 19.49 -1.22
CA PHE A 104 -6.70 18.22 -1.68
C PHE A 104 -7.63 17.52 -2.70
N PHE A 105 -8.95 17.57 -2.53
CA PHE A 105 -9.90 17.01 -3.50
C PHE A 105 -9.82 17.71 -4.84
N ASP A 106 -9.75 19.05 -4.84
CA ASP A 106 -9.55 19.84 -6.05
C ASP A 106 -8.21 19.48 -6.73
N TRP A 107 -7.17 19.23 -5.94
CA TRP A 107 -5.86 18.83 -6.45
C TRP A 107 -5.88 17.44 -7.13
N ILE A 108 -6.59 16.44 -6.58
CA ILE A 108 -6.65 15.08 -7.18
C ILE A 108 -7.78 14.89 -8.20
N ALA A 109 -8.76 15.81 -8.27
CA ALA A 109 -9.88 15.73 -9.22
C ALA A 109 -9.42 15.56 -10.69
N PRO A 110 -8.36 16.23 -11.19
CA PRO A 110 -7.87 16.03 -12.56
C PRO A 110 -7.38 14.60 -12.86
N LEU A 111 -7.06 13.79 -11.85
CA LEU A 111 -6.67 12.38 -12.05
C LEU A 111 -7.89 11.45 -12.23
N CYS A 112 -9.09 11.92 -11.90
CA CYS A 112 -10.31 11.13 -11.94
C CYS A 112 -10.82 11.02 -13.38
N PRO A 113 -10.99 9.82 -13.95
CA PRO A 113 -11.52 9.67 -15.30
C PRO A 113 -12.91 10.30 -15.42
N ALA A 114 -13.21 10.87 -16.60
CA ALA A 114 -14.52 11.45 -16.89
C ALA A 114 -15.65 10.45 -16.63
N GLY A 115 -16.75 10.93 -16.02
CA GLY A 115 -17.91 10.11 -15.68
C GLY A 115 -17.70 9.10 -14.54
N ARG A 116 -16.58 9.19 -13.80
CA ARG A 116 -16.34 8.40 -12.59
C ARG A 116 -16.60 9.22 -11.33
N ALA A 117 -16.84 8.48 -10.24
CA ALA A 117 -17.02 9.00 -8.90
C ALA A 117 -15.86 9.92 -8.50
N GLN A 118 -16.19 11.07 -7.92
CA GLN A 118 -15.25 12.12 -7.54
C GLN A 118 -14.91 12.05 -6.04
N PRO A 119 -13.71 12.49 -5.62
CA PRO A 119 -13.35 12.57 -4.20
C PRO A 119 -14.32 13.51 -3.45
N LYS A 120 -14.73 13.11 -2.24
CA LYS A 120 -15.74 13.85 -1.45
C LYS A 120 -15.36 14.09 0.00
N ALA A 121 -14.73 13.10 0.63
CA ALA A 121 -14.41 13.18 2.06
C ALA A 121 -13.20 12.30 2.39
N ILE A 122 -12.62 12.50 3.57
CA ILE A 122 -11.58 11.62 4.13
C ILE A 122 -12.18 10.89 5.32
N ALA A 123 -11.98 9.58 5.36
CA ALA A 123 -12.35 8.73 6.48
C ALA A 123 -11.11 8.13 7.15
N THR A 124 -11.23 7.86 8.44
CA THR A 124 -10.24 7.17 9.26
C THR A 124 -10.91 6.03 10.03
N ALA A 125 -10.11 5.04 10.44
CA ALA A 125 -10.56 3.94 11.27
C ALA A 125 -9.68 3.89 12.53
N PRO A 126 -10.14 4.39 13.68
CA PRO A 126 -9.35 4.36 14.91
C PRO A 126 -8.86 2.94 15.23
N GLY A 127 -7.60 2.82 15.65
CA GLY A 127 -6.99 1.54 16.01
C GLY A 127 -6.66 0.59 14.85
N ARG A 128 -6.88 0.99 13.58
CA ARG A 128 -6.45 0.17 12.42
C ARG A 128 -6.27 0.96 11.13
N GLY A 129 -5.48 0.44 10.19
CA GLY A 129 -5.46 0.96 8.83
C GLY A 129 -6.73 0.63 8.03
N MET A 130 -7.04 1.46 7.03
CA MET A 130 -8.05 1.22 5.98
C MET A 130 -7.54 0.18 4.96
N THR A 131 -7.11 -0.99 5.45
CA THR A 131 -6.67 -2.12 4.63
C THR A 131 -7.84 -2.74 3.87
N ASP A 132 -7.57 -3.61 2.90
CA ASP A 132 -8.63 -4.29 2.11
C ASP A 132 -9.22 -5.52 2.82
N SER A 133 -8.67 -5.91 3.98
CA SER A 133 -9.11 -7.03 4.80
C SER A 133 -9.72 -6.54 6.12
N SER A 134 -10.60 -7.31 6.74
CA SER A 134 -11.04 -7.06 8.11
C SER A 134 -9.94 -7.26 9.16
N VAL A 135 -8.80 -7.83 8.78
CA VAL A 135 -7.62 -7.98 9.64
C VAL A 135 -6.60 -6.86 9.34
N ALA A 136 -6.01 -6.28 10.39
CA ALA A 136 -4.92 -5.31 10.31
C ALA A 136 -3.62 -6.03 9.91
N GLY A 137 -3.48 -6.32 8.62
CA GLY A 137 -2.31 -7.02 8.09
C GLY A 137 -1.24 -6.07 7.55
N ILE A 138 0.00 -6.51 7.64
CA ILE A 138 1.16 -5.92 6.97
C ILE A 138 1.48 -6.78 5.75
N SER A 139 1.81 -6.14 4.64
CA SER A 139 2.14 -6.85 3.41
C SER A 139 3.65 -7.11 3.30
N LEU A 140 4.00 -8.35 2.98
CA LEU A 140 5.38 -8.83 2.81
C LEU A 140 5.59 -9.23 1.35
N MET A 141 6.67 -8.76 0.76
CA MET A 141 7.02 -8.93 -0.64
C MET A 141 8.40 -9.56 -0.76
N ASN A 142 8.63 -10.25 -1.88
CA ASN A 142 9.91 -10.85 -2.21
C ASN A 142 10.47 -10.19 -3.48
N MET A 143 11.68 -9.63 -3.38
CA MET A 143 12.37 -9.01 -4.52
C MET A 143 12.66 -10.02 -5.64
N ALA A 144 12.90 -11.30 -5.33
CA ALA A 144 13.12 -12.32 -6.35
C ALA A 144 11.86 -12.63 -7.16
N SER A 145 10.69 -12.68 -6.51
CA SER A 145 9.39 -12.81 -7.19
C SER A 145 9.11 -11.60 -8.08
N HIS A 146 9.45 -10.39 -7.61
CA HIS A 146 9.30 -9.18 -8.43
C HIS A 146 10.12 -9.28 -9.72
N ARG A 147 11.40 -9.67 -9.61
CA ARG A 147 12.27 -9.88 -10.77
C ARG A 147 11.77 -11.00 -11.69
N ALA A 148 11.07 -12.01 -11.16
CA ALA A 148 10.42 -13.03 -12.01
C ALA A 148 9.30 -12.43 -12.86
N VAL A 149 8.47 -11.54 -12.28
CA VAL A 149 7.44 -10.82 -13.02
C VAL A 149 8.05 -9.87 -14.07
N GLU A 150 9.12 -9.14 -13.74
CA GLU A 150 9.85 -8.32 -14.72
C GLU A 150 10.33 -9.13 -15.92
N ARG A 151 10.94 -10.31 -15.68
CA ARG A 151 11.40 -11.20 -16.74
C ARG A 151 10.24 -11.69 -17.62
N GLN A 152 9.10 -12.03 -17.01
CA GLN A 152 7.92 -12.46 -17.76
C GLN A 152 7.36 -11.34 -18.64
N ILE A 153 7.42 -10.10 -18.17
CA ILE A 153 6.96 -8.91 -18.90
C ILE A 153 7.98 -8.42 -19.94
N GLY A 154 9.26 -8.77 -19.77
CA GLY A 154 10.33 -8.42 -20.69
C GLY A 154 10.95 -7.04 -20.48
N HIS A 155 10.61 -6.35 -19.38
CA HIS A 155 11.26 -5.08 -19.00
C HIS A 155 11.17 -4.82 -17.49
N ALA A 156 11.99 -3.89 -17.01
CA ALA A 156 12.03 -3.52 -15.60
C ALA A 156 10.75 -2.81 -15.13
N LEU A 157 10.31 -3.09 -13.91
CA LEU A 157 9.13 -2.53 -13.29
C LEU A 157 9.50 -1.89 -11.95
N SER A 158 8.77 -0.85 -11.56
CA SER A 158 8.91 -0.32 -10.20
C SER A 158 8.21 -1.24 -9.18
N PRO A 159 8.89 -1.64 -8.08
CA PRO A 159 8.27 -2.37 -6.97
C PRO A 159 7.09 -1.61 -6.32
N ALA A 160 7.04 -0.29 -6.44
CA ALA A 160 5.99 0.53 -5.83
C ALA A 160 4.57 0.23 -6.37
N ARG A 161 4.45 -0.44 -7.53
CA ARG A 161 3.18 -0.92 -8.10
C ARG A 161 2.42 -1.86 -7.16
N TRP A 162 3.16 -2.69 -6.41
CA TRP A 162 2.58 -3.70 -5.53
C TRP A 162 2.03 -3.13 -4.22
N ARG A 163 2.36 -1.87 -3.91
CA ARG A 163 1.98 -1.18 -2.66
C ARG A 163 2.25 -2.04 -1.42
N GLY A 164 3.41 -2.68 -1.42
CA GLY A 164 3.89 -3.58 -0.38
C GLY A 164 4.67 -2.87 0.71
N ASN A 165 4.54 -3.32 1.96
CA ASN A 165 5.16 -2.67 3.12
C ASN A 165 6.59 -3.16 3.36
N LEU A 166 6.77 -4.48 3.52
CA LEU A 166 8.06 -5.11 3.82
C LEU A 166 8.58 -5.80 2.56
N TRP A 167 9.79 -5.48 2.12
CA TRP A 167 10.43 -6.13 0.98
C TRP A 167 11.65 -6.92 1.42
N LEU A 168 11.60 -8.23 1.21
CA LEU A 168 12.70 -9.12 1.53
C LEU A 168 13.59 -9.38 0.32
N GLU A 169 14.89 -9.44 0.58
CA GLU A 169 15.91 -9.88 -0.36
C GLU A 169 16.59 -11.18 0.13
N GLY A 170 17.00 -12.02 -0.82
CA GLY A 170 17.71 -13.28 -0.54
C GLY A 170 16.84 -14.54 -0.46
N ALA A 171 15.53 -14.44 -0.69
CA ALA A 171 14.68 -15.61 -0.93
C ALA A 171 14.70 -16.02 -2.41
N GLN A 172 14.42 -17.29 -2.71
CA GLN A 172 14.11 -17.70 -4.08
C GLN A 172 12.76 -17.12 -4.51
N ALA A 173 12.56 -16.89 -5.82
CA ALA A 173 11.29 -16.42 -6.33
C ALA A 173 10.15 -17.38 -5.94
N TRP A 174 9.04 -16.82 -5.47
CA TRP A 174 7.83 -17.52 -5.04
C TRP A 174 7.95 -18.38 -3.78
N ALA A 175 9.13 -18.49 -3.16
CA ALA A 175 9.31 -19.26 -1.93
C ALA A 175 8.41 -18.78 -0.79
N GLU A 176 8.01 -17.50 -0.80
CA GLU A 176 7.10 -16.92 0.20
C GLU A 176 5.71 -17.55 0.23
N HIS A 177 5.30 -18.22 -0.85
CA HIS A 177 4.01 -18.92 -0.90
C HIS A 177 3.93 -20.11 0.05
N ASP A 178 5.06 -20.73 0.38
CA ASP A 178 5.16 -21.88 1.28
C ASP A 178 5.27 -21.47 2.76
N TRP A 179 5.15 -20.17 3.06
CA TRP A 179 5.32 -19.66 4.41
C TRP A 179 4.00 -19.51 5.17
N ILE A 180 2.86 -19.76 4.52
CA ILE A 180 1.54 -19.67 5.15
C ILE A 180 1.50 -20.50 6.44
N GLY A 181 1.03 -19.88 7.52
CA GLY A 181 0.97 -20.49 8.85
C GLY A 181 2.27 -20.37 9.64
N ARG A 182 3.42 -20.18 8.99
CA ARG A 182 4.72 -20.02 9.67
C ARG A 182 4.95 -18.59 10.14
N GLU A 183 5.94 -18.47 11.01
CA GLU A 183 6.38 -17.21 11.58
C GLU A 183 7.68 -16.74 10.95
N ILE A 184 7.86 -15.43 10.89
CA ILE A 184 9.07 -14.79 10.45
C ILE A 184 9.47 -13.72 11.47
N LYS A 185 10.70 -13.81 11.96
CA LYS A 185 11.31 -12.78 12.79
C LYS A 185 12.03 -11.80 11.88
N ILE A 186 11.77 -10.51 12.07
CA ILE A 186 12.47 -9.41 11.41
C ILE A 186 12.84 -8.41 12.49
N GLY A 187 14.12 -8.14 12.69
CA GLY A 187 14.58 -7.28 13.79
C GLY A 187 14.01 -7.74 15.14
N GLY A 188 13.34 -6.82 15.83
CA GLY A 188 12.68 -7.09 17.12
C GLY A 188 11.28 -7.68 17.03
N ALA A 189 10.66 -7.77 15.84
CA ALA A 189 9.28 -8.18 15.66
C ALA A 189 9.13 -9.61 15.14
N VAL A 190 8.03 -10.27 15.50
CA VAL A 190 7.64 -11.57 14.94
C VAL A 190 6.30 -11.41 14.24
N LEU A 191 6.22 -11.87 13.00
CA LEU A 191 5.02 -11.84 12.18
C LEU A 191 4.61 -13.24 11.75
N GLN A 192 3.31 -13.50 11.67
CA GLN A 192 2.79 -14.75 11.10
C GLN A 192 2.22 -14.53 9.71
N ILE A 193 2.64 -15.35 8.76
CA ILE A 193 2.14 -15.31 7.38
C ILE A 193 0.76 -15.95 7.33
N ARG A 194 -0.22 -15.23 6.78
CA ARG A 194 -1.63 -15.63 6.81
C ARG A 194 -2.15 -16.14 5.48
N LYS A 195 -1.92 -15.38 4.41
CA LYS A 195 -2.45 -15.70 3.08
C LYS A 195 -1.70 -14.97 1.98
N ARG A 196 -1.88 -15.46 0.76
CA ARG A 196 -1.44 -14.77 -0.46
C ARG A 196 -2.27 -13.50 -0.69
N ILE A 197 -1.66 -12.51 -1.34
CA ILE A 197 -2.33 -11.27 -1.75
C ILE A 197 -2.66 -11.36 -3.23
N GLU A 198 -3.95 -11.56 -3.53
CA GLU A 198 -4.47 -11.47 -4.89
C GLU A 198 -4.35 -10.03 -5.41
N ARG A 199 -3.91 -9.90 -6.66
CA ARG A 199 -3.66 -8.60 -7.29
C ARG A 199 -4.79 -8.19 -8.21
N CYS A 200 -4.95 -6.88 -8.33
CA CYS A 200 -5.97 -6.26 -9.17
C CYS A 200 -5.34 -5.24 -10.13
N MET A 201 -6.18 -4.62 -10.96
CA MET A 201 -5.79 -3.60 -11.95
C MET A 201 -5.00 -2.40 -11.40
N GLN A 202 -4.97 -2.20 -10.07
CA GLN A 202 -4.09 -1.22 -9.42
C GLN A 202 -2.62 -1.40 -9.84
N THR A 203 -2.17 -2.65 -9.96
CA THR A 203 -0.76 -2.97 -10.21
C THR A 203 -0.30 -2.61 -11.63
N HIS A 204 -1.24 -2.49 -12.57
CA HIS A 204 -0.96 -2.08 -13.94
C HIS A 204 -0.54 -0.61 -14.04
N ALA A 205 -0.89 0.22 -13.05
CA ALA A 205 -0.59 1.64 -13.06
C ALA A 205 0.88 1.91 -12.66
N ASN A 206 1.57 2.67 -13.48
CA ASN A 206 2.93 3.12 -13.25
C ASN A 206 2.97 4.10 -12.07
N PRO A 207 3.83 3.88 -11.07
CA PRO A 207 3.91 4.74 -9.90
C PRO A 207 4.54 6.10 -10.16
N ASP A 208 5.21 6.31 -11.29
CA ASP A 208 5.81 7.59 -11.65
C ASP A 208 4.87 8.41 -12.54
N THR A 209 4.18 7.77 -13.47
CA THR A 209 3.32 8.46 -14.46
C THR A 209 1.82 8.39 -14.15
N GLY A 210 1.38 7.49 -13.28
CA GLY A 210 -0.05 7.25 -13.03
C GLY A 210 -0.80 6.60 -14.19
N LYS A 211 -0.12 6.21 -15.28
CA LYS A 211 -0.73 5.57 -16.47
C LYS A 211 -0.59 4.06 -16.40
N ARG A 212 -1.53 3.33 -17.00
CA ARG A 212 -1.38 1.88 -17.17
C ARG A 212 -0.41 1.60 -18.31
N ASP A 213 0.63 0.82 -18.03
CA ASP A 213 1.73 0.59 -18.97
C ASP A 213 2.27 -0.86 -18.97
N ALA A 214 1.75 -1.73 -18.11
CA ALA A 214 2.13 -3.13 -18.08
C ALA A 214 0.92 -4.03 -17.82
N ASP A 215 0.85 -5.17 -18.49
CA ASP A 215 -0.15 -6.22 -18.23
C ASP A 215 0.31 -7.12 -17.08
N ILE A 216 0.18 -6.60 -15.85
CA ILE A 216 0.64 -7.30 -14.66
C ILE A 216 -0.17 -8.56 -14.40
N LEU A 217 -1.50 -8.50 -14.51
CA LEU A 217 -2.34 -9.68 -14.26
C LEU A 217 -2.13 -10.75 -15.33
N GLY A 218 -1.99 -10.38 -16.60
CA GLY A 218 -1.61 -11.32 -17.65
C GLY A 218 -0.26 -11.97 -17.39
N ALA A 219 0.74 -11.20 -16.94
CA ALA A 219 2.04 -11.76 -16.55
C ALA A 219 1.93 -12.74 -15.37
N LEU A 220 1.12 -12.41 -14.36
CA LEU A 220 0.87 -13.29 -13.22
C LEU A 220 0.18 -14.60 -13.64
N ASP A 221 -0.78 -14.54 -14.56
CA ASP A 221 -1.48 -15.72 -15.09
C ASP A 221 -0.52 -16.77 -15.69
N HIS A 222 0.65 -16.38 -16.19
CA HIS A 222 1.68 -17.32 -16.69
C HIS A 222 2.33 -18.16 -15.58
N PHE A 223 2.25 -17.72 -14.32
CA PHE A 223 2.65 -18.49 -13.15
C PHE A 223 1.49 -19.31 -12.56
N GLY A 224 0.31 -19.29 -13.20
CA GLY A 224 -0.86 -20.05 -12.79
C GLY A 224 -1.67 -19.43 -11.64
N HIS A 225 -1.42 -18.15 -11.30
CA HIS A 225 -2.14 -17.45 -10.23
C HIS A 225 -2.10 -15.94 -10.42
N ARG A 226 -2.97 -15.18 -9.74
CA ARG A 226 -2.92 -13.70 -9.69
C ARG A 226 -2.40 -13.14 -8.37
N ASP A 227 -1.75 -13.99 -7.60
CA ASP A 227 -1.13 -13.61 -6.33
C ASP A 227 0.26 -12.98 -6.52
N PHE A 228 0.58 -12.03 -5.66
CA PHE A 228 1.96 -11.57 -5.49
C PHE A 228 2.14 -11.12 -4.04
N GLY A 229 3.13 -11.63 -3.32
CA GLY A 229 3.36 -11.27 -1.91
C GLY A 229 2.30 -11.79 -0.94
N MET A 230 2.58 -11.60 0.34
CA MET A 230 1.89 -12.25 1.45
C MET A 230 1.31 -11.24 2.43
N GLN A 231 0.13 -11.52 2.98
CA GLN A 231 -0.37 -10.83 4.15
C GLN A 231 0.20 -11.49 5.40
N ALA A 232 0.80 -10.70 6.28
CA ALA A 232 1.27 -11.08 7.59
C ALA A 232 0.54 -10.30 8.68
N ILE A 233 0.53 -10.83 9.90
CA ILE A 233 0.09 -10.09 11.10
C ILE A 233 1.22 -10.08 12.12
N VAL A 234 1.30 -9.02 12.92
CA VAL A 234 2.31 -8.91 13.97
C VAL A 234 1.84 -9.73 15.18
N LEU A 235 2.63 -10.73 15.59
CA LEU A 235 2.42 -11.51 16.81
C LEU A 235 3.16 -10.90 18.00
N GLN A 236 4.38 -10.45 17.78
CA GLN A 236 5.21 -9.81 18.79
C GLN A 236 5.64 -8.42 18.32
N SER A 237 5.35 -7.42 19.16
CA SER A 237 5.77 -6.04 18.95
C SER A 237 7.30 -5.91 18.93
N GLY A 238 7.81 -5.02 18.09
CA GLY A 238 9.23 -4.74 18.01
C GLY A 238 9.55 -3.74 16.91
N THR A 239 10.74 -3.15 16.99
CA THR A 239 11.25 -2.26 15.95
C THR A 239 11.89 -3.08 14.85
N ILE A 240 11.60 -2.69 13.61
CA ILE A 240 12.30 -3.15 12.41
C ILE A 240 13.04 -1.98 11.77
N THR A 241 14.20 -2.25 11.21
CA THR A 241 15.04 -1.31 10.46
C THR A 241 15.47 -1.95 9.14
N LEU A 242 15.79 -1.12 8.14
CA LEU A 242 16.37 -1.65 6.90
C LEU A 242 17.62 -2.47 7.20
N GLU A 243 17.86 -3.48 6.38
CA GLU A 243 18.93 -4.46 6.51
C GLU A 243 18.81 -5.43 7.70
N ASP A 244 17.77 -5.31 8.54
CA ASP A 244 17.47 -6.33 9.56
C ASP A 244 17.38 -7.72 8.93
N GLU A 245 17.97 -8.68 9.62
CA GLU A 245 17.84 -10.08 9.24
C GLU A 245 16.39 -10.55 9.38
N ALA A 246 15.92 -11.21 8.33
CA ALA A 246 14.64 -11.87 8.28
C ALA A 246 14.86 -13.39 8.34
N ILE A 247 14.42 -13.98 9.45
CA ILE A 247 14.59 -15.40 9.79
C ILE A 247 13.23 -16.06 9.85
N LEU A 248 13.11 -17.15 9.10
CA LEU A 248 11.96 -18.02 9.13
C LEU A 248 12.03 -18.92 10.35
N LEU A 249 11.00 -18.91 11.19
CA LEU A 249 10.93 -19.73 12.40
C LEU A 249 10.28 -21.09 12.11
#